data_AF-A0A9D7MJ96-F1
#
_entry.id   AF-A0A9D7MJ96-F1
#
_cell.length_a   1.000
_cell.length_b   1.000
_cell.length_c   1.000
_cell.angle_alpha   90.00
_cell.angle_beta   90.00
_cell.angle_gamma   90.00
#
_symmetry.space_group_name_H-M   'P 1'
#
loop_
_entity.id
_entity.type
_entity.pdbx_description
1 polymer ?
#
loop_
_entity_poly.entity_id
_entity_poly.type
_entity_poly.pdbx_seq_one_letter_code
_entity_poly.pdbx_strand_id
1 'polypeptide(L)'
;MISSYKTISERSVFELKESKSRFIAVALNVQTAEEGMKLYSKLRREYYDAAHFPFAYRVNPSGDMFRYSDDGEPSGSGGKPIYDAVVKHSLTNTLVVVVRYFGGIKLGVGGLKRAFFEAADQCLASAKVKEIFITVKINLEFGYKYISAIMKLIEDDDVKILENNSGEACQLIVDVRVAVVDDFRKKIITASNGSINII
;
A
#
# COMPACT_ATOMS: atom_id res chain seq x y z
N MET A 1 -16.04 6.56 2.90
CA MET A 1 -14.78 6.35 3.65
C MET A 1 -14.03 5.22 2.96
N ILE A 2 -12.70 5.31 2.80
CA ILE A 2 -11.92 4.20 2.23
C ILE A 2 -11.93 3.07 3.24
N SER A 3 -12.20 1.84 2.78
CA SER A 3 -12.29 0.65 3.65
C SER A 3 -11.19 -0.37 3.37
N SER A 4 -10.54 -0.31 2.21
CA SER A 4 -9.37 -1.10 1.86
C SER A 4 -8.52 -0.40 0.81
N TYR A 5 -7.28 -0.85 0.66
CA TYR A 5 -6.37 -0.43 -0.42
C TYR A 5 -5.49 -1.60 -0.89
N LYS A 6 -4.94 -1.49 -2.10
CA LYS A 6 -4.03 -2.50 -2.66
C LYS A 6 -2.59 -2.02 -2.58
N THR A 7 -1.69 -2.96 -2.28
CA THR A 7 -0.25 -2.72 -2.27
C THR A 7 0.50 -4.00 -2.67
N ILE A 8 1.78 -3.89 -2.98
CA ILE A 8 2.63 -5.07 -3.22
C ILE A 8 3.11 -5.64 -1.89
N SER A 9 3.25 -6.97 -1.79
CA SER A 9 3.69 -7.63 -0.55
C SER A 9 5.20 -7.86 -0.49
N GLU A 10 5.85 -7.92 -1.65
CA GLU A 10 7.25 -8.32 -1.81
C GLU A 10 7.92 -7.43 -2.88
N ARG A 11 9.26 -7.37 -2.88
CA ARG A 11 10.04 -6.67 -3.92
C ARG A 11 9.78 -7.34 -5.28
N SER A 12 9.43 -6.54 -6.30
CA SER A 12 9.33 -6.99 -7.69
C SER A 12 10.41 -6.33 -8.54
N VAL A 13 10.93 -7.07 -9.52
CA VAL A 13 11.96 -6.59 -10.45
C VAL A 13 11.62 -7.07 -11.86
N PHE A 14 11.75 -6.16 -12.83
CA PHE A 14 11.57 -6.47 -14.25
C PHE A 14 12.60 -5.72 -15.09
N GLU A 15 13.19 -6.39 -16.08
CA GLU A 15 14.12 -5.76 -17.03
C GLU A 15 13.49 -5.70 -18.43
N LEU A 16 13.37 -4.49 -18.97
CA LEU A 16 13.02 -4.22 -20.36
C LEU A 16 14.28 -3.84 -21.15
N LYS A 17 14.45 -4.44 -22.34
CA LYS A 17 15.48 -4.06 -23.31
C LYS A 17 14.81 -3.39 -24.50
N GLU A 18 15.13 -2.12 -24.74
CA GLU A 18 14.54 -1.32 -25.80
C GLU A 18 15.64 -0.50 -26.50
N SER A 19 15.78 -0.66 -27.82
CA SER A 19 16.75 0.09 -28.62
C SER A 19 18.17 0.12 -28.01
N LYS A 20 18.67 -1.06 -27.61
CA LYS A 20 19.94 -1.31 -26.89
C LYS A 20 20.04 -0.74 -25.48
N SER A 21 19.09 0.09 -25.05
CA SER A 21 19.00 0.57 -23.67
C SER A 21 18.37 -0.51 -22.78
N ARG A 22 18.76 -0.53 -21.51
CA ARG A 22 18.18 -1.42 -20.49
C ARG A 22 17.44 -0.57 -19.46
N PHE A 23 16.23 -1.00 -19.11
CA PHE A 23 15.38 -0.36 -18.10
C PHE A 23 15.04 -1.41 -17.05
N ILE A 24 15.61 -1.28 -15.86
CA ILE A 24 15.39 -2.21 -14.75
C ILE A 24 14.42 -1.55 -13.78
N ALA A 25 13.15 -1.96 -13.83
CA ALA A 25 12.12 -1.49 -12.92
C ALA A 25 12.16 -2.30 -11.62
N VAL A 26 12.20 -1.61 -10.49
CA VAL A 26 12.15 -2.19 -9.15
C VAL A 26 10.97 -1.58 -8.41
N ALA A 27 10.02 -2.42 -7.98
CA ALA A 27 8.89 -2.02 -7.15
C ALA A 27 9.08 -2.51 -5.70
N LEU A 28 8.82 -1.62 -4.74
CA LEU A 28 8.98 -1.86 -3.31
C LEU A 28 7.74 -1.42 -2.54
N ASN A 29 7.32 -2.21 -1.54
CA ASN A 29 6.33 -1.78 -0.56
C ASN A 29 6.94 -0.73 0.37
N VAL A 30 6.24 0.38 0.57
CA VAL A 30 6.68 1.51 1.42
C VAL A 30 5.49 2.10 2.16
N GLN A 31 5.63 2.36 3.47
CA GLN A 31 4.54 2.89 4.29
C GLN A 31 4.53 4.42 4.33
N THR A 32 5.71 5.04 4.20
CA THR A 32 5.85 6.51 4.24
C THR A 32 6.75 7.03 3.12
N ALA A 33 6.66 8.35 2.86
CA ALA A 33 7.52 9.01 1.90
C ALA A 33 9.00 8.94 2.33
N GLU A 34 9.29 9.07 3.63
CA GLU A 34 10.64 9.00 4.19
C GLU A 34 11.24 7.60 4.01
N GLU A 35 10.46 6.54 4.26
CA GLU A 35 10.87 5.17 3.98
C GLU A 35 11.17 4.97 2.48
N GLY A 36 10.28 5.47 1.61
CA GLY A 36 10.47 5.45 0.17
C GLY A 36 11.79 6.10 -0.25
N MET A 37 12.10 7.29 0.26
CA MET A 37 13.35 7.98 -0.08
C MET A 37 14.60 7.29 0.48
N LYS A 38 14.50 6.61 1.64
CA LYS A 38 15.59 5.77 2.17
C LYS A 38 15.87 4.57 1.25
N LEU A 39 14.82 3.90 0.76
CA LEU A 39 14.94 2.76 -0.15
C LEU A 39 15.43 3.18 -1.54
N TYR A 40 14.93 4.31 -2.07
CA TYR A 40 15.46 4.93 -3.28
C TYR A 40 16.98 5.15 -3.19
N SER A 41 17.45 5.73 -2.08
CA SER A 41 18.89 5.94 -1.86
C SER A 41 19.68 4.63 -1.77
N LYS A 42 19.07 3.55 -1.25
CA LYS A 42 19.69 2.21 -1.25
C LYS A 42 19.80 1.66 -2.68
N LEU A 43 18.75 1.79 -3.50
CA LEU A 43 18.77 1.37 -4.90
C LEU A 43 19.82 2.12 -5.72
N ARG A 44 20.02 3.42 -5.49
CA ARG A 44 21.11 4.17 -6.14
C ARG A 44 22.50 3.62 -5.83
N ARG A 45 22.70 3.04 -4.64
CA ARG A 45 23.96 2.37 -4.27
C ARG A 45 24.06 0.96 -4.86
N GLU A 46 22.93 0.27 -4.98
CA GLU A 46 22.85 -1.07 -5.60
C GLU A 46 23.25 -1.02 -7.09
N TYR A 47 22.73 -0.02 -7.84
CA TYR A 47 23.04 0.19 -9.26
C TYR A 47 23.95 1.41 -9.46
N TYR A 48 25.06 1.47 -8.72
CA TYR A 48 25.93 2.67 -8.64
C TYR A 48 26.48 3.19 -9.98
N ASP A 49 26.47 2.36 -11.02
CA ASP A 49 26.98 2.64 -12.36
C ASP A 49 25.91 3.19 -13.32
N ALA A 50 24.64 3.27 -12.89
CA ALA A 50 23.57 3.90 -13.66
C ALA A 50 23.55 5.43 -13.49
N ALA A 51 23.22 6.14 -14.57
CA ALA A 51 23.20 7.60 -14.58
C ALA A 51 21.89 8.20 -14.02
N HIS A 52 20.76 7.54 -14.27
CA HIS A 52 19.43 8.05 -13.96
C HIS A 52 18.56 6.98 -13.29
N PHE A 53 17.79 7.44 -12.30
CA PHE A 53 16.86 6.66 -11.49
C PHE A 53 15.49 7.34 -11.42
N PRO A 54 14.79 7.57 -12.54
CA PRO A 54 13.41 8.05 -12.47
C PRO A 54 12.58 7.17 -11.55
N PHE A 55 11.73 7.79 -10.75
CA PHE A 55 10.92 7.08 -9.77
C PHE A 55 9.54 7.71 -9.64
N ALA A 56 8.63 6.93 -9.08
CA ALA A 56 7.41 7.42 -8.48
C ALA A 56 7.09 6.64 -7.22
N TYR A 57 6.51 7.31 -6.22
CA TYR A 57 5.82 6.65 -5.13
C TYR A 57 4.41 7.19 -4.98
N ARG A 58 3.54 6.33 -4.45
CA ARG A 58 2.21 6.67 -3.97
C ARG A 58 2.05 5.98 -2.62
N VAL A 59 1.77 6.74 -1.57
CA VAL A 59 1.65 6.27 -0.18
C VAL A 59 0.34 6.73 0.41
N ASN A 60 0.02 6.18 1.57
CA ASN A 60 -1.23 6.30 2.33
C ASN A 60 -2.44 5.60 1.68
N PRO A 61 -3.50 5.29 2.45
CA PRO A 61 -4.64 4.56 1.92
C PRO A 61 -5.44 5.28 0.82
N SER A 62 -5.50 6.62 0.83
CA SER A 62 -6.14 7.40 -0.25
C SER A 62 -5.30 7.48 -1.52
N GLY A 63 -3.99 7.26 -1.38
CA GLY A 63 -3.00 7.45 -2.42
C GLY A 63 -2.93 8.89 -2.93
N ASP A 64 -3.34 9.88 -2.14
CA ASP A 64 -3.22 11.30 -2.49
C ASP A 64 -1.82 11.86 -2.16
N MET A 65 -1.03 11.14 -1.35
CA MET A 65 0.37 11.43 -1.10
C MET A 65 1.24 10.71 -2.13
N PHE A 66 1.67 11.43 -3.15
CA PHE A 66 2.51 10.89 -4.21
C PHE A 66 3.61 11.85 -4.61
N ARG A 67 4.63 11.30 -5.26
CA ARG A 67 5.68 12.07 -5.93
C ARG A 67 6.23 11.26 -7.08
N TYR A 68 6.66 11.95 -8.13
CA TYR A 68 7.48 11.37 -9.18
C TYR A 68 8.64 12.30 -9.52
N SER A 69 9.71 11.74 -10.10
CA SER A 69 10.88 12.47 -10.54
C SER A 69 11.47 11.82 -11.78
N ASP A 70 11.95 12.65 -12.70
CA ASP A 70 12.67 12.21 -13.89
C ASP A 70 14.19 11.98 -13.61
N ASP A 71 14.70 12.33 -12.43
CA ASP A 71 16.12 12.12 -12.05
C ASP A 71 17.17 12.46 -13.13
N GLY A 72 16.99 13.59 -13.82
CA GLY A 72 17.90 14.05 -14.87
C GLY A 72 17.58 13.53 -16.28
N GLU A 73 16.61 12.64 -16.44
CA GLU A 73 15.98 12.38 -17.74
C GLU A 73 15.25 13.62 -18.26
N PRO A 74 14.97 13.72 -19.57
CA PRO A 74 14.16 14.79 -20.13
C PRO A 74 12.83 14.96 -19.38
N SER A 75 12.41 16.21 -19.21
CA SER A 75 11.21 16.55 -18.42
C SER A 75 9.97 15.76 -18.85
N GLY A 76 9.33 15.13 -17.87
CA GLY A 76 8.13 14.32 -18.01
C GLY A 76 8.34 12.99 -18.72
N SER A 77 9.58 12.56 -18.96
CA SER A 77 9.86 11.35 -19.75
C SER A 77 9.99 10.07 -18.92
N GLY A 78 10.23 10.15 -17.61
CA GLY A 78 10.44 8.99 -16.74
C GLY A 78 9.47 8.92 -15.57
N GLY A 79 9.50 9.92 -14.68
CA GLY A 79 8.75 9.88 -13.42
C GLY A 79 7.25 9.79 -13.60
N LYS A 80 6.67 10.63 -14.47
CA LYS A 80 5.22 10.63 -14.72
C LYS A 80 4.72 9.31 -15.34
N PRO A 81 5.38 8.74 -16.37
CA PRO A 81 5.07 7.40 -16.86
C PRO A 81 5.07 6.30 -15.78
N ILE A 82 6.06 6.32 -14.89
CA ILE A 82 6.14 5.34 -13.78
C ILE A 82 4.95 5.52 -12.83
N TYR A 83 4.62 6.77 -12.48
CA TYR A 83 3.44 7.07 -11.66
C TYR A 83 2.14 6.59 -12.32
N ASP A 84 2.00 6.78 -13.62
CA ASP A 84 0.82 6.35 -14.37
C ASP A 84 0.64 4.82 -14.34
N ALA A 85 1.74 4.06 -14.35
CA ALA A 85 1.69 2.61 -14.12
C ALA A 85 1.19 2.29 -12.70
N VAL A 86 1.70 2.96 -11.66
CA VAL A 86 1.22 2.75 -10.27
C VAL A 86 -0.28 3.04 -10.14
N VAL A 87 -0.76 4.12 -10.77
CA VAL A 87 -2.19 4.49 -10.78
C VAL A 87 -3.03 3.47 -11.55
N LYS A 88 -2.57 3.00 -12.73
CA LYS A 88 -3.24 1.97 -13.53
C LYS A 88 -3.50 0.70 -12.71
N HIS A 89 -2.53 0.26 -11.91
CA HIS A 89 -2.65 -0.92 -11.04
C HIS A 89 -3.46 -0.66 -9.76
N SER A 90 -3.93 0.57 -9.54
CA SER A 90 -4.64 0.98 -8.32
C SER A 90 -3.86 0.67 -7.03
N LEU A 91 -2.54 0.78 -7.10
CA LEU A 91 -1.65 0.50 -5.98
C LEU A 91 -1.33 1.78 -5.21
N THR A 92 -1.22 1.62 -3.89
CA THR A 92 -0.62 2.61 -2.98
C THR A 92 0.40 1.91 -2.07
N ASN A 93 1.03 2.65 -1.18
CA ASN A 93 2.15 2.19 -0.36
C ASN A 93 3.23 1.49 -1.21
N THR A 94 3.52 2.07 -2.37
CA THR A 94 4.39 1.49 -3.40
C THR A 94 5.33 2.54 -3.95
N LEU A 95 6.63 2.21 -3.97
CA LEU A 95 7.68 2.93 -4.67
C LEU A 95 8.07 2.13 -5.90
N VAL A 96 8.17 2.77 -7.06
CA VAL A 96 8.75 2.19 -8.27
C VAL A 96 9.91 3.06 -8.73
N VAL A 97 11.07 2.45 -8.96
CA VAL A 97 12.27 3.09 -9.50
C VAL A 97 12.64 2.36 -10.78
N VAL A 98 12.93 3.09 -11.85
CA VAL A 98 13.41 2.48 -13.09
C VAL A 98 14.84 2.93 -13.34
N VAL A 99 15.77 2.00 -13.19
CA VAL A 99 17.20 2.21 -13.46
C VAL A 99 17.42 2.11 -14.95
N ARG A 100 18.06 3.12 -15.56
CA ARG A 100 18.33 3.10 -16.99
C ARG A 100 19.82 3.04 -17.30
N TYR A 101 20.20 2.09 -18.15
CA TYR A 101 21.50 2.06 -18.83
C TYR A 101 21.33 2.46 -20.30
N PHE A 102 22.04 3.51 -20.71
CA PHE A 102 21.97 4.02 -22.07
C PHE A 102 22.67 3.08 -23.06
N GLY A 103 21.96 2.70 -24.13
CA GLY A 103 22.45 1.77 -25.15
C GLY A 103 23.16 2.38 -26.36
N GLY A 104 23.49 3.68 -26.32
CA GLY A 104 24.09 4.39 -27.46
C GLY A 104 23.10 4.94 -28.50
N ILE A 105 21.82 4.56 -28.43
CA ILE A 105 20.76 5.02 -29.34
C ILE A 105 19.77 5.90 -28.56
N LYS A 106 19.50 7.12 -29.05
CA LYS A 106 18.52 8.02 -28.44
C LYS A 106 17.09 7.62 -28.82
N LEU A 107 16.24 7.40 -27.82
CA LEU A 107 14.82 7.04 -28.00
C LEU A 107 13.90 8.26 -28.24
N GLY A 108 14.39 9.48 -27.96
CA GLY A 108 13.55 10.68 -27.88
C GLY A 108 12.56 10.63 -26.71
N VAL A 109 11.91 11.75 -26.39
CA VAL A 109 11.01 11.86 -25.23
C VAL A 109 9.84 10.87 -25.30
N GLY A 110 9.24 10.69 -26.48
CA GLY A 110 8.12 9.76 -26.68
C GLY A 110 8.53 8.29 -26.56
N GLY A 111 9.75 7.92 -26.97
CA GLY A 111 10.27 6.58 -26.76
C GLY A 111 10.61 6.30 -25.30
N LEU A 112 11.19 7.27 -24.60
CA LEU A 112 11.45 7.18 -23.15
C LEU A 112 10.17 7.00 -22.36
N LYS A 113 9.14 7.82 -22.61
CA LYS A 113 7.85 7.68 -21.93
C LYS A 113 7.28 6.28 -22.04
N ARG A 114 7.32 5.69 -23.24
CA ARG A 114 6.84 4.33 -23.49
C ARG A 114 7.68 3.30 -22.74
N ALA A 115 9.01 3.36 -22.85
CA ALA A 115 9.90 2.41 -22.18
C ALA A 115 9.80 2.45 -20.64
N PHE A 116 9.74 3.65 -20.05
CA PHE A 116 9.56 3.82 -18.60
C PHE A 116 8.20 3.31 -18.11
N PHE A 117 7.12 3.64 -18.84
CA PHE A 117 5.79 3.11 -18.54
C PHE A 117 5.77 1.59 -18.62
N GLU A 118 6.26 1.01 -19.72
CA GLU A 118 6.22 -0.43 -19.97
C GLU A 118 7.04 -1.21 -18.95
N ALA A 119 8.27 -0.74 -18.63
CA ALA A 119 9.09 -1.37 -17.61
C ALA A 119 8.39 -1.38 -16.23
N ALA A 120 7.78 -0.24 -15.83
CA ALA A 120 7.04 -0.14 -14.59
C ALA A 120 5.77 -1.00 -14.60
N ASP A 121 5.01 -0.98 -15.69
CA ASP A 121 3.75 -1.72 -15.85
C ASP A 121 3.98 -3.23 -15.75
N GLN A 122 5.01 -3.76 -16.42
CA GLN A 122 5.37 -5.18 -16.36
C GLN A 122 5.91 -5.59 -14.98
N CYS A 123 6.68 -4.71 -14.33
CA CYS A 123 7.15 -4.93 -12.96
C CYS A 123 5.98 -5.03 -11.96
N LEU A 124 4.96 -4.18 -12.11
CA LEU A 124 3.78 -4.20 -11.26
C LEU A 124 2.83 -5.34 -11.61
N ALA A 125 2.69 -5.69 -12.89
CA ALA A 125 1.87 -6.83 -13.33
C ALA A 125 2.40 -8.18 -12.81
N SER A 126 3.72 -8.30 -12.63
CA SER A 126 4.38 -9.48 -12.05
C SER A 126 4.48 -9.43 -10.52
N ALA A 127 4.13 -8.31 -9.88
CA ALA A 127 4.23 -8.17 -8.44
C ALA A 127 3.11 -8.94 -7.72
N LYS A 128 3.45 -9.50 -6.56
CA LYS A 128 2.45 -10.10 -5.66
C LYS A 128 1.67 -9.00 -4.95
N VAL A 129 0.43 -8.79 -5.36
CA VAL A 129 -0.48 -7.78 -4.81
C VAL A 129 -1.25 -8.36 -3.62
N LYS A 130 -1.39 -7.58 -2.55
CA LYS A 130 -2.29 -7.84 -1.42
C LYS A 130 -3.25 -6.68 -1.20
N GLU A 131 -4.44 -7.01 -0.73
CA GLU A 131 -5.41 -6.05 -0.25
C GLU A 131 -5.26 -5.88 1.27
N ILE A 132 -5.27 -4.63 1.73
CA ILE A 132 -5.21 -4.26 3.14
C ILE A 132 -6.54 -3.63 3.52
N PHE A 133 -7.23 -4.24 4.49
CA PHE A 133 -8.43 -3.67 5.08
C PHE A 133 -8.05 -2.62 6.12
N ILE A 134 -8.72 -1.47 6.07
CA ILE A 134 -8.58 -0.44 7.09
C ILE A 134 -9.47 -0.84 8.26
N THR A 135 -8.85 -0.88 9.44
CA THR A 135 -9.52 -1.25 10.67
C THR A 135 -9.51 -0.09 11.67
N VAL A 136 -10.43 -0.15 12.61
CA VAL A 136 -10.50 0.75 13.76
C VAL A 136 -10.52 -0.09 15.03
N LYS A 137 -9.81 0.39 16.04
CA LYS A 137 -9.87 -0.20 17.37
C LYS A 137 -11.13 0.31 18.07
N ILE A 138 -11.86 -0.60 18.69
CA ILE A 138 -13.01 -0.28 19.52
C ILE A 138 -12.79 -0.90 20.89
N ASN A 139 -12.96 -0.09 21.95
CA ASN A 139 -12.93 -0.59 23.30
C ASN A 139 -14.36 -0.92 23.74
N LEU A 140 -14.57 -2.15 24.18
CA LEU A 140 -15.84 -2.68 24.62
C LEU A 140 -15.79 -2.95 26.11
N GLU A 141 -16.72 -2.40 26.87
CA GLU A 141 -16.91 -2.75 28.28
C GLU A 141 -18.35 -3.22 28.51
N PHE A 142 -18.51 -4.42 29.05
CA PHE A 142 -19.83 -5.04 29.27
C PHE A 142 -19.80 -6.03 30.44
N GLY A 143 -20.98 -6.27 31.02
CA GLY A 143 -21.12 -7.27 32.10
C GLY A 143 -21.00 -8.71 31.59
N TYR A 144 -20.46 -9.61 32.43
CA TYR A 144 -20.23 -11.02 32.11
C TYR A 144 -21.43 -11.77 31.55
N LYS A 145 -22.67 -11.37 31.89
CA LYS A 145 -23.90 -11.98 31.36
C LYS A 145 -24.03 -11.86 29.82
N TYR A 146 -23.32 -10.92 29.19
CA TYR A 146 -23.35 -10.73 27.73
C TYR A 146 -22.16 -11.37 27.00
N ILE A 147 -21.20 -11.98 27.72
CA ILE A 147 -19.95 -12.46 27.12
C ILE A 147 -20.18 -13.43 25.97
N SER A 148 -21.07 -14.41 26.13
CA SER A 148 -21.33 -15.40 25.09
C SER A 148 -21.94 -14.77 23.83
N ALA A 149 -22.80 -13.76 23.98
CA ALA A 149 -23.42 -13.07 22.86
C ALA A 149 -22.40 -12.19 22.11
N ILE A 150 -21.54 -11.47 22.85
CA ILE A 150 -20.51 -10.60 22.26
C ILE A 150 -19.42 -11.44 21.58
N MET A 151 -18.94 -12.51 22.23
CA MET A 151 -17.92 -13.39 21.63
C MET A 151 -18.44 -14.05 20.35
N LYS A 152 -19.71 -14.47 20.32
CA LYS A 152 -20.34 -14.99 19.10
C LYS A 152 -20.37 -13.95 17.98
N LEU A 153 -20.74 -12.70 18.27
CA LEU A 153 -20.72 -11.62 17.27
C LEU A 153 -19.31 -11.32 16.75
N ILE A 154 -18.31 -11.38 17.63
CA ILE A 154 -16.91 -11.20 17.24
C ILE A 154 -16.48 -12.31 16.26
N GLU A 155 -16.87 -13.55 16.50
CA GLU A 155 -16.58 -14.69 15.62
C GLU A 155 -17.36 -14.59 14.30
N ASP A 156 -18.67 -14.34 14.35
CA ASP A 156 -19.55 -14.25 13.18
C ASP A 156 -19.12 -13.14 12.20
N ASP A 157 -18.59 -12.02 12.72
CA ASP A 157 -18.16 -10.87 11.92
C ASP A 157 -16.63 -10.87 11.61
N ASP A 158 -15.90 -11.95 11.91
CA ASP A 158 -14.43 -12.08 11.73
C ASP A 158 -13.65 -10.90 12.36
N VAL A 159 -14.09 -10.48 13.55
CA VAL A 159 -13.49 -9.40 14.32
C VAL A 159 -12.35 -9.96 15.17
N LYS A 160 -11.20 -9.28 15.13
CA LYS A 160 -10.03 -9.72 15.89
C LYS A 160 -10.03 -9.10 17.29
N ILE A 161 -9.86 -9.93 18.31
CA ILE A 161 -9.59 -9.46 19.68
C ILE A 161 -8.10 -9.12 19.79
N LEU A 162 -7.77 -7.89 20.15
CA LEU A 162 -6.41 -7.41 20.39
C LEU A 162 -6.01 -7.56 21.85
N GLU A 163 -6.94 -7.22 22.75
CA GLU A 163 -6.74 -7.33 24.20
C GLU A 163 -8.01 -7.85 24.85
N ASN A 164 -7.83 -8.67 25.88
CA ASN A 164 -8.92 -9.20 26.69
C ASN A 164 -8.53 -9.06 28.16
N ASN A 165 -9.15 -8.10 28.82
CA ASN A 165 -8.98 -7.82 30.23
C ASN A 165 -10.30 -8.10 30.94
N SER A 166 -10.21 -8.59 32.16
CA SER A 166 -11.39 -8.96 32.95
C SER A 166 -11.14 -8.55 34.41
N GLY A 167 -12.11 -7.84 34.97
CA GLY A 167 -12.14 -7.41 36.37
C GLY A 167 -13.57 -7.46 36.88
N GLU A 168 -14.08 -6.33 37.35
CA GLU A 168 -15.51 -6.18 37.71
C GLU A 168 -16.43 -6.31 36.49
N ALA A 169 -15.94 -5.96 35.30
CA ALA A 169 -16.59 -6.15 34.01
C ALA A 169 -15.64 -6.79 32.98
N CYS A 170 -16.19 -7.27 31.86
CA CYS A 170 -15.42 -7.69 30.70
C CYS A 170 -14.96 -6.45 29.92
N GLN A 171 -13.69 -6.40 29.56
CA GLN A 171 -13.10 -5.35 28.75
C GLN A 171 -12.36 -5.95 27.56
N LEU A 172 -12.83 -5.67 26.34
CA LEU A 172 -12.19 -6.13 25.11
C LEU A 172 -11.73 -4.94 24.28
N ILE A 173 -10.52 -5.03 23.72
CA ILE A 173 -10.12 -4.17 22.61
C ILE A 173 -10.21 -5.01 21.35
N VAL A 174 -11.08 -4.60 20.42
CA VAL A 174 -11.31 -5.32 19.16
C VAL A 174 -10.88 -4.49 17.96
N ASP A 175 -10.42 -5.16 16.90
CA ASP A 175 -10.01 -4.57 15.63
C ASP A 175 -11.08 -4.86 14.58
N VAL A 176 -11.82 -3.82 14.19
CA VAL A 176 -13.02 -3.95 13.35
C VAL A 176 -12.77 -3.25 12.02
N ARG A 177 -13.09 -3.92 10.90
CA ARG A 177 -12.95 -3.30 9.58
C ARG A 177 -13.90 -2.11 9.46
N VAL A 178 -13.41 -1.00 8.90
CA VAL A 178 -14.21 0.21 8.64
C VAL A 178 -15.46 -0.09 7.83
N ALA A 179 -15.41 -1.08 6.93
CA ALA A 179 -16.55 -1.48 6.10
C ALA A 179 -17.77 -1.96 6.92
N VAL A 180 -17.57 -2.53 8.11
CA VAL A 180 -18.62 -3.16 8.92
C VAL A 180 -18.77 -2.53 10.29
N VAL A 181 -17.99 -1.49 10.61
CA VAL A 181 -17.94 -0.89 11.95
C VAL A 181 -19.30 -0.44 12.47
N ASP A 182 -20.12 0.20 11.62
CA ASP A 182 -21.42 0.71 12.02
C ASP A 182 -22.46 -0.40 12.24
N ASP A 183 -22.36 -1.48 11.46
CA ASP A 183 -23.21 -2.66 11.62
C ASP A 183 -22.82 -3.43 12.89
N PHE A 184 -21.53 -3.67 13.09
CA PHE A 184 -20.99 -4.30 14.29
C PHE A 184 -21.42 -3.55 15.56
N ARG A 185 -21.30 -2.21 15.57
CA ARG A 185 -21.77 -1.35 16.67
C ARG A 185 -23.25 -1.56 16.98
N LYS A 186 -24.12 -1.64 15.96
CA LYS A 186 -25.56 -1.89 16.17
C LYS A 186 -25.79 -3.27 16.79
N LYS A 187 -25.14 -4.32 16.26
CA LYS A 187 -25.28 -5.69 16.76
C LYS A 187 -24.88 -5.82 18.23
N ILE A 188 -23.74 -5.26 18.64
CA ILE A 188 -23.27 -5.35 20.03
C ILE A 188 -24.12 -4.51 21.00
N ILE A 189 -24.67 -3.37 20.56
CA ILE A 189 -25.64 -2.59 21.36
C ILE A 189 -26.91 -3.43 21.57
N THR A 190 -27.45 -4.04 20.53
CA THR A 190 -28.63 -4.90 20.64
C THR A 190 -28.36 -6.13 21.52
N ALA A 191 -27.23 -6.82 21.33
CA ALA A 191 -26.87 -8.00 22.13
C ALA A 191 -26.66 -7.71 23.62
N SER A 192 -26.30 -6.47 23.96
CA SER A 192 -26.09 -6.02 25.33
C SER A 192 -27.32 -5.33 25.94
N ASN A 193 -28.46 -5.30 25.24
CA ASN A 193 -29.63 -4.50 25.61
C ASN A 193 -29.28 -3.02 25.91
N GLY A 194 -28.30 -2.46 25.19
CA GLY A 194 -27.80 -1.10 25.39
C GLY A 194 -26.91 -0.90 26.63
N SER A 195 -26.53 -1.97 27.31
CA SER A 195 -25.68 -1.92 28.52
C SER A 195 -24.18 -1.94 28.22
N ILE A 196 -23.77 -2.10 26.95
CA ILE A 196 -22.36 -2.03 26.54
C ILE A 196 -21.89 -0.58 26.47
N ASN A 197 -20.70 -0.32 26.99
CA ASN A 197 -19.99 0.92 26.75
C ASN A 197 -19.01 0.74 25.59
N ILE A 198 -19.03 1.67 24.64
CA ILE A 198 -18.19 1.67 23.43
C ILE A 198 -17.34 2.93 23.48
N ILE A 199 -16.03 2.76 23.68
CA ILE A 199 -15.04 3.85 23.81
C ILE A 199 -14.15 3.88 22.57
#